data_AF-I0FEU6-F1
#
_entry.id   AF-I0FEU6-F1
#
_cell.length_a   1.000
_cell.length_b   1.000
_cell.length_c   1.000
_cell.angle_alpha   90.00
_cell.angle_beta   90.00
_cell.angle_gamma   90.00
#
_symmetry.space_group_name_H-M   'P 1'
#
loop_
_entity.id
_entity.type
_entity.pdbx_description
1 polymer ?
#
loop_
_entity_poly.entity_id
_entity_poly.type
_entity_poly.pdbx_seq_one_letter_code
_entity_poly.pdbx_strand_id
1 'polypeptide(L)'
;MKDAEKVFLSEIANLGKGFLEVFVSFGDMITGTLGIKAETKKSEIGKYFSDIEKTMQTTKVKLKEILEKHGNYEKVKTVVEQFITGIVDKIAAGAKEAGKGASGDVAIGGALTTGQDPAPADAASVNALVKGIKEIVGVVLGVNEGNAEASKTGENDKKDIGKLFEKKDSGTEAEAAKASASIGVVSGADILQAIAKSSETVDNSKNIETAKDAASIAAAKKEDGKTEIKEGAKKDAVIAGGIALRGMAKDGKFAAKAEEKAVHAVNGAVASAVNKVLSTLTIAIRNRLDEGLREINKVLGEIKQGEGSVAKINE
;
A
#
# COMPACT_ATOMS: atom_id res chain seq x y z
N MET A 1 48.02 -17.96 -20.02
CA MET A 1 47.01 -17.88 -18.94
C MET A 1 46.35 -16.52 -19.01
N LYS A 2 45.04 -16.44 -19.24
CA LYS A 2 44.32 -15.18 -18.91
C LYS A 2 44.54 -14.98 -17.40
N ASP A 3 44.99 -13.79 -17.03
CA ASP A 3 45.23 -13.40 -15.65
C ASP A 3 44.00 -13.75 -14.81
N ALA A 4 44.10 -14.71 -13.88
CA ALA A 4 42.96 -15.17 -13.09
C ALA A 4 42.33 -14.01 -12.30
N GLU A 5 43.14 -13.02 -11.94
CA GLU A 5 42.73 -11.76 -11.34
C GLU A 5 41.87 -10.90 -12.30
N LYS A 6 42.28 -10.75 -13.56
CA LYS A 6 41.50 -10.01 -14.56
C LYS A 6 40.17 -10.67 -14.87
N VAL A 7 40.12 -12.01 -14.87
CA VAL A 7 38.86 -12.76 -15.04
C VAL A 7 37.95 -12.53 -13.84
N PHE A 8 38.47 -12.68 -12.62
CA PHE A 8 37.74 -12.45 -11.38
C PHE A 8 37.17 -11.02 -11.30
N LEU A 9 37.99 -9.99 -11.52
CA LEU A 9 37.55 -8.59 -11.50
C LEU A 9 36.48 -8.30 -12.56
N SER A 10 36.58 -8.93 -13.74
CA SER A 10 35.56 -8.79 -14.79
C SER A 10 34.23 -9.44 -14.41
N GLU A 11 34.24 -10.60 -13.73
CA GLU A 11 33.02 -11.27 -13.27
C GLU A 11 32.29 -10.45 -12.21
N ILE A 12 33.03 -9.91 -11.23
CA ILE A 12 32.49 -9.03 -10.18
C ILE A 12 31.92 -7.74 -10.78
N ALA A 13 32.63 -7.12 -11.73
CA ALA A 13 32.16 -5.91 -12.41
C ALA A 13 30.87 -6.16 -13.21
N ASN A 14 30.76 -7.30 -13.90
CA ASN A 14 29.54 -7.67 -14.63
C ASN A 14 28.36 -7.93 -13.67
N LEU A 15 28.61 -8.58 -12.54
CA LEU A 15 27.61 -8.82 -11.50
C LEU A 15 27.09 -7.50 -10.90
N GLY A 16 28.01 -6.59 -10.55
CA GLY A 16 27.67 -5.26 -10.03
C GLY A 16 26.91 -4.41 -11.05
N LYS A 17 27.30 -4.46 -12.33
CA LYS A 17 26.56 -3.80 -13.41
C LYS A 17 25.14 -4.36 -13.55
N GLY A 18 24.98 -5.69 -13.51
CA GLY A 18 23.67 -6.34 -13.57
C GLY A 18 22.75 -5.87 -12.45
N PHE A 19 23.22 -5.84 -11.20
CA PHE A 19 22.41 -5.36 -10.08
C PHE A 19 22.08 -3.87 -10.18
N LEU A 20 23.00 -3.04 -10.70
CA LEU A 20 22.74 -1.62 -10.97
C LEU A 20 21.66 -1.43 -12.04
N GLU A 21 21.65 -2.23 -13.11
CA GLU A 21 20.59 -2.18 -14.13
C GLU A 21 19.23 -2.57 -13.56
N VAL A 22 19.18 -3.52 -12.61
CA VAL A 22 17.95 -3.85 -11.87
C VAL A 22 17.49 -2.65 -11.03
N PHE A 23 18.43 -1.99 -10.33
CA PHE A 23 18.14 -0.81 -9.51
C PHE A 23 17.56 0.34 -10.33
N VAL A 24 18.19 0.68 -11.46
CA VAL A 24 17.71 1.74 -12.35
C VAL A 24 16.34 1.39 -12.93
N SER A 25 16.17 0.16 -13.42
CA SER A 25 14.90 -0.31 -13.97
C SER A 25 13.76 -0.22 -12.95
N PHE A 26 14.04 -0.46 -11.68
CA PHE A 26 13.06 -0.35 -10.62
C PHE A 26 12.67 1.11 -10.33
N GLY A 27 13.66 1.99 -10.22
CA GLY A 27 13.46 3.43 -9.99
C GLY A 27 12.56 4.06 -11.06
N ASP A 28 12.72 3.66 -12.32
CA ASP A 28 11.90 4.15 -13.44
C ASP A 28 10.47 3.58 -13.43
N MET A 29 10.29 2.33 -12.98
CA MET A 29 9.01 1.62 -13.01
C MET A 29 8.04 2.07 -11.92
N ILE A 30 8.55 2.37 -10.72
CA ILE A 30 7.71 2.92 -9.66
C ILE A 30 7.77 4.43 -9.74
N THR A 31 6.94 5.06 -10.57
CA THR A 31 6.79 6.54 -10.65
C THR A 31 5.35 7.03 -10.39
N GLY A 32 4.40 6.11 -10.19
CA GLY A 32 2.98 6.35 -10.50
C GLY A 32 1.98 6.68 -9.38
N THR A 33 2.37 7.18 -8.20
CA THR A 33 1.37 7.53 -7.15
C THR A 33 1.10 9.01 -6.96
N LEU A 34 1.88 9.89 -7.58
CA LEU A 34 1.60 11.32 -7.53
C LEU A 34 0.45 11.63 -8.48
N GLY A 35 -0.65 12.18 -7.94
CA GLY A 35 -1.79 12.61 -8.72
C GLY A 35 -3.04 11.75 -8.63
N ILE A 36 -3.18 10.93 -7.58
CA ILE A 36 -4.49 10.39 -7.21
C ILE A 36 -5.41 11.56 -6.85
N LYS A 37 -6.52 11.69 -7.57
CA LYS A 37 -7.52 12.74 -7.38
C LYS A 37 -8.88 12.12 -7.09
N ALA A 38 -9.85 12.95 -6.75
CA ALA A 38 -11.21 12.51 -6.48
C ALA A 38 -11.82 11.71 -7.65
N GLU A 39 -11.53 12.13 -8.88
CA GLU A 39 -12.00 11.52 -10.12
C GLU A 39 -11.27 10.22 -10.51
N THR A 40 -10.17 9.88 -9.83
CA THR A 40 -9.45 8.62 -10.08
C THR A 40 -10.39 7.44 -9.84
N LYS A 41 -10.47 6.54 -10.82
CA LYS A 41 -11.33 5.36 -10.74
C LYS A 41 -10.75 4.33 -9.78
N LYS A 42 -11.63 3.57 -9.13
CA LYS A 42 -11.21 2.43 -8.30
C LYS A 42 -10.43 1.39 -9.11
N SER A 43 -10.78 1.18 -10.39
CA SER A 43 -10.02 0.34 -11.32
C SER A 43 -8.58 0.84 -11.58
N GLU A 44 -8.33 2.15 -11.50
CA GLU A 44 -6.98 2.69 -11.58
C GLU A 44 -6.17 2.39 -10.31
N ILE A 45 -6.83 2.30 -9.16
CA ILE A 45 -6.20 1.80 -7.92
C ILE A 45 -5.86 0.30 -8.06
N GLY A 46 -6.74 -0.49 -8.65
CA GLY A 46 -6.45 -1.89 -9.00
C GLY A 46 -5.27 -2.02 -9.97
N LYS A 47 -5.18 -1.13 -10.96
CA LYS A 47 -4.05 -1.03 -11.88
C LYS A 47 -2.75 -0.67 -11.14
N TYR A 48 -2.78 0.28 -10.20
CA TYR A 48 -1.63 0.63 -9.37
C TYR A 48 -1.02 -0.62 -8.70
N PHE A 49 -1.84 -1.45 -8.06
CA PHE A 49 -1.37 -2.69 -7.45
C PHE A 49 -0.88 -3.72 -8.47
N SER A 50 -1.56 -3.82 -9.61
CA SER A 50 -1.13 -4.69 -10.72
C SER A 50 0.24 -4.29 -11.29
N ASP A 51 0.51 -2.99 -11.35
CA ASP A 51 1.79 -2.47 -11.85
C ASP A 51 2.92 -2.71 -10.84
N ILE A 52 2.63 -2.66 -9.53
CA ILE A 52 3.57 -3.13 -8.49
C ILE A 52 3.87 -4.63 -8.65
N GLU A 53 2.85 -5.48 -8.79
CA GLU A 53 3.04 -6.92 -9.00
C GLU A 53 3.97 -7.18 -10.19
N LYS A 54 3.67 -6.58 -11.36
CA LYS A 54 4.47 -6.74 -12.57
C LYS A 54 5.91 -6.26 -12.39
N THR A 55 6.09 -5.14 -11.69
CA THR A 55 7.42 -4.60 -11.39
C THR A 55 8.20 -5.61 -10.55
N MET A 56 7.60 -6.16 -9.49
CA MET A 56 8.26 -7.15 -8.64
C MET A 56 8.60 -8.45 -9.39
N GLN A 57 7.70 -8.93 -10.24
CA GLN A 57 7.97 -10.10 -11.08
C GLN A 57 9.12 -9.85 -12.06
N THR A 58 9.16 -8.68 -12.69
CA THR A 58 10.25 -8.30 -13.60
C THR A 58 11.58 -8.23 -12.86
N THR A 59 11.61 -7.59 -11.69
CA THR A 59 12.80 -7.54 -10.81
C THR A 59 13.28 -8.94 -10.45
N LYS A 60 12.36 -9.84 -10.04
CA LYS A 60 12.68 -11.24 -9.72
C LYS A 60 13.33 -11.96 -10.89
N VAL A 61 12.76 -11.84 -12.09
CA VAL A 61 13.32 -12.48 -13.31
C VAL A 61 14.73 -11.97 -13.57
N LYS A 62 14.94 -10.65 -13.58
CA LYS A 62 16.27 -10.07 -13.82
C LYS A 62 17.30 -10.49 -12.77
N LEU A 63 16.93 -10.52 -11.49
CA LEU A 63 17.82 -10.99 -10.42
C LEU A 63 18.22 -12.45 -10.62
N LYS A 64 17.29 -13.32 -11.05
CA LYS A 64 17.60 -14.72 -11.35
C LYS A 64 18.51 -14.88 -12.57
N GLU A 65 18.27 -14.12 -13.64
CA GLU A 65 19.15 -14.15 -14.82
C GLU A 65 20.58 -13.72 -14.49
N ILE A 66 20.75 -12.76 -13.57
CA ILE A 66 22.06 -12.35 -13.08
C ILE A 66 22.75 -13.51 -12.34
N LEU A 67 22.01 -14.21 -11.48
CA LEU A 67 22.54 -15.39 -10.78
C LEU A 67 22.89 -16.54 -11.73
N GLU A 68 22.11 -16.77 -12.79
CA GLU A 68 22.41 -17.82 -13.77
C GLU A 68 23.66 -17.49 -14.60
N LYS A 69 23.84 -16.21 -14.99
CA LYS A 69 24.98 -15.79 -15.81
C LYS A 69 26.27 -15.58 -15.02
N HIS A 70 26.16 -15.17 -13.75
CA HIS A 70 27.28 -14.66 -12.96
C HIS A 70 27.32 -15.17 -11.50
N GLY A 71 26.37 -16.00 -11.08
CA GLY A 71 26.19 -16.46 -9.70
C GLY A 71 27.09 -17.61 -9.26
N ASN A 72 28.36 -17.62 -9.68
CA ASN A 72 29.35 -18.60 -9.19
C ASN A 72 29.78 -18.34 -7.74
N TYR A 73 29.14 -17.39 -7.05
CA TYR A 73 29.46 -16.94 -5.70
C TYR A 73 28.31 -17.26 -4.75
N GLU A 74 28.49 -18.32 -3.95
CA GLU A 74 27.43 -18.89 -3.09
C GLU A 74 26.83 -17.87 -2.12
N LYS A 75 27.67 -16.97 -1.57
CA LYS A 75 27.23 -15.90 -0.67
C LYS A 75 26.27 -14.91 -1.36
N VAL A 76 26.60 -14.47 -2.57
CA VAL A 76 25.73 -13.57 -3.35
C VAL A 76 24.43 -14.27 -3.70
N LYS A 77 24.53 -15.52 -4.19
CA LYS A 77 23.37 -16.32 -4.54
C LYS A 77 22.39 -16.44 -3.38
N THR A 78 22.90 -16.80 -2.20
CA THR A 78 22.11 -16.91 -0.97
C THR A 78 21.38 -15.60 -0.64
N VAL A 79 22.09 -14.47 -0.65
CA VAL A 79 21.51 -13.17 -0.27
C VAL A 79 20.48 -12.70 -1.30
N VAL A 80 20.74 -12.90 -2.59
CA VAL A 80 19.78 -12.57 -3.65
C VAL A 80 18.53 -13.45 -3.56
N GLU A 81 18.67 -14.76 -3.31
CA GLU A 81 17.54 -15.66 -3.13
C GLU A 81 16.70 -15.32 -1.89
N GLN A 82 17.35 -14.95 -0.78
CA GLN A 82 16.68 -14.46 0.42
C GLN A 82 15.96 -13.13 0.16
N PHE A 83 16.56 -12.21 -0.59
CA PHE A 83 15.91 -10.96 -0.98
C PHE A 83 14.68 -11.20 -1.85
N ILE A 84 14.79 -12.11 -2.85
CA ILE A 84 13.66 -12.47 -3.71
C ILE A 84 12.51 -13.07 -2.89
N THR A 85 12.79 -14.12 -2.12
CA THR A 85 11.75 -14.88 -1.39
C THR A 85 11.21 -14.13 -0.18
N GLY A 86 12.07 -13.39 0.51
CA GLY A 86 11.74 -12.66 1.73
C GLY A 86 11.03 -11.33 1.47
N ILE A 87 11.31 -10.66 0.35
CA ILE A 87 10.83 -9.30 0.07
C ILE A 87 10.06 -9.25 -1.25
N VAL A 88 10.73 -9.50 -2.38
CA VAL A 88 10.16 -9.27 -3.73
C VAL A 88 8.88 -10.09 -3.95
N ASP A 89 8.90 -11.38 -3.59
CA ASP A 89 7.77 -12.28 -3.75
C ASP A 89 6.59 -11.90 -2.86
N LYS A 90 6.85 -11.45 -1.63
CA LYS A 90 5.79 -11.02 -0.69
C LYS A 90 5.14 -9.72 -1.14
N ILE A 91 5.93 -8.75 -1.63
CA ILE A 91 5.39 -7.52 -2.22
C ILE A 91 4.54 -7.85 -3.45
N ALA A 92 5.02 -8.74 -4.32
CA ALA A 92 4.26 -9.17 -5.50
C ALA A 92 2.93 -9.83 -5.13
N ALA A 93 2.96 -10.78 -4.19
CA ALA A 93 1.77 -11.50 -3.73
C ALA A 93 0.76 -10.56 -3.04
N GLY A 94 1.24 -9.68 -2.16
CA GLY A 94 0.40 -8.71 -1.49
C GLY A 94 -0.23 -7.71 -2.47
N ALA A 95 0.53 -7.23 -3.45
CA ALA A 95 0.01 -6.32 -4.47
C ALA A 95 -1.05 -7.01 -5.34
N LYS A 96 -0.78 -8.25 -5.78
CA LYS A 96 -1.76 -9.07 -6.50
C LYS A 96 -3.06 -9.22 -5.73
N GLU A 97 -2.98 -9.50 -4.43
CA GLU A 97 -4.16 -9.66 -3.58
C GLU A 97 -4.92 -8.34 -3.40
N ALA A 98 -4.22 -7.24 -3.08
CA ALA A 98 -4.83 -5.93 -2.92
C ALA A 98 -5.52 -5.44 -4.21
N GLY A 99 -4.93 -5.71 -5.37
CA GLY A 99 -5.49 -5.35 -6.68
C GLY A 99 -6.86 -5.96 -6.95
N LYS A 100 -7.20 -7.11 -6.35
CA LYS A 100 -8.52 -7.74 -6.50
C LYS A 100 -9.64 -6.92 -5.84
N GLY A 101 -9.33 -6.20 -4.76
CA GLY A 101 -10.31 -5.43 -4.00
C GLY A 101 -10.59 -4.03 -4.57
N ALA A 102 -9.66 -3.48 -5.33
CA ALA A 102 -9.81 -2.17 -5.98
C ALA A 102 -10.34 -2.34 -7.41
N SER A 103 -11.65 -2.49 -7.55
CA SER A 103 -12.32 -2.68 -8.85
C SER A 103 -13.53 -1.77 -9.04
N GLY A 104 -13.87 -1.54 -10.30
CA GLY A 104 -15.02 -0.73 -10.72
C GLY A 104 -14.66 0.64 -11.29
N ASP A 105 -15.56 1.17 -12.12
CA ASP A 105 -15.37 2.44 -12.83
C ASP A 105 -15.80 3.68 -12.03
N VAL A 106 -16.32 3.48 -10.82
CA VAL A 106 -16.69 4.57 -9.93
C VAL A 106 -15.42 5.24 -9.41
N ALA A 107 -15.41 6.57 -9.39
CA ALA A 107 -14.33 7.36 -8.85
C ALA A 107 -14.22 7.19 -7.32
N ILE A 108 -13.01 7.33 -6.76
CA ILE A 108 -12.79 7.21 -5.31
C ILE A 108 -13.58 8.27 -4.53
N GLY A 109 -13.58 9.51 -5.03
CA GLY A 109 -14.43 10.62 -4.61
C GLY A 109 -15.59 10.77 -5.60
N GLY A 110 -16.48 9.78 -5.61
CA GLY A 110 -17.52 9.63 -6.62
C GLY A 110 -18.83 10.39 -6.37
N ALA A 111 -18.89 11.27 -5.36
CA ALA A 111 -20.11 12.04 -5.11
C ALA A 111 -20.36 13.06 -6.23
N LEU A 112 -21.61 13.13 -6.70
CA LEU A 112 -22.08 14.08 -7.71
C LEU A 112 -22.66 15.33 -7.06
N THR A 113 -22.73 16.45 -7.79
CA THR A 113 -23.29 17.73 -7.31
C THR A 113 -24.77 17.63 -6.90
N THR A 114 -25.49 16.62 -7.39
CA THR A 114 -26.86 16.25 -6.97
C THR A 114 -26.93 15.58 -5.59
N GLY A 115 -25.78 15.42 -4.93
CA GLY A 115 -25.60 14.69 -3.68
C GLY A 115 -25.54 13.17 -3.89
N GLN A 116 -25.16 12.45 -2.85
CA GLN A 116 -25.01 11.00 -2.89
C GLN A 116 -25.30 10.38 -1.52
N ASP A 117 -26.07 9.30 -1.50
CA ASP A 117 -26.16 8.43 -0.32
C ASP A 117 -24.93 7.53 -0.18
N PRO A 118 -24.49 7.25 1.06
CA PRO A 118 -23.40 6.31 1.29
C PRO A 118 -23.83 4.89 0.95
N ALA A 119 -22.87 4.08 0.52
CA ALA A 119 -23.03 2.65 0.32
C ALA A 119 -21.82 1.94 0.92
N PRO A 120 -22.01 0.82 1.64
CA PRO A 120 -20.91 0.05 2.19
C PRO A 120 -19.99 -0.42 1.08
N ALA A 121 -18.68 -0.49 1.35
CA ALA A 121 -17.77 -1.18 0.46
C ALA A 121 -17.96 -2.69 0.56
N ASP A 122 -17.94 -3.39 -0.58
CA ASP A 122 -18.05 -4.85 -0.62
C ASP A 122 -17.04 -5.51 0.33
N ALA A 123 -17.52 -6.38 1.23
CA ALA A 123 -16.70 -6.98 2.27
C ALA A 123 -15.53 -7.80 1.70
N ALA A 124 -15.76 -8.55 0.61
CA ALA A 124 -14.70 -9.33 -0.03
C ALA A 124 -13.59 -8.42 -0.60
N SER A 125 -13.98 -7.29 -1.19
CA SER A 125 -13.08 -6.27 -1.73
C SER A 125 -12.28 -5.58 -0.62
N VAL A 126 -12.91 -5.24 0.50
CA VAL A 126 -12.22 -4.70 1.68
C VAL A 126 -11.21 -5.71 2.23
N ASN A 127 -11.58 -6.98 2.36
CA ASN A 127 -10.69 -8.02 2.86
C ASN A 127 -9.49 -8.26 1.95
N ALA A 128 -9.68 -8.25 0.63
CA ALA A 128 -8.58 -8.36 -0.33
C ALA A 128 -7.57 -7.21 -0.19
N LEU A 129 -8.04 -5.97 -0.06
CA LEU A 129 -7.19 -4.81 0.18
C LEU A 129 -6.45 -4.91 1.52
N VAL A 130 -7.14 -5.28 2.59
CA VAL A 130 -6.54 -5.44 3.93
C VAL A 130 -5.45 -6.52 3.90
N LYS A 131 -5.74 -7.70 3.34
CA LYS A 131 -4.77 -8.81 3.24
C LYS A 131 -3.56 -8.43 2.41
N GLY A 132 -3.79 -7.86 1.24
CA GLY A 132 -2.70 -7.48 0.35
C GLY A 132 -1.81 -6.39 0.92
N ILE A 133 -2.40 -5.33 1.50
CA ILE A 133 -1.67 -4.25 2.16
C ILE A 133 -0.92 -4.79 3.40
N LYS A 134 -1.53 -5.68 4.18
CA LYS A 134 -0.90 -6.32 5.34
C LYS A 134 0.36 -7.11 4.96
N GLU A 135 0.30 -7.89 3.89
CA GLU A 135 1.45 -8.67 3.41
C GLU A 135 2.61 -7.75 2.98
N ILE A 136 2.30 -6.67 2.24
CA ILE A 136 3.31 -5.69 1.84
C ILE A 136 3.89 -4.99 3.08
N VAL A 137 3.03 -4.44 3.95
CA VAL A 137 3.44 -3.73 5.17
C VAL A 137 4.33 -4.58 6.05
N GLY A 138 4.06 -5.89 6.16
CA GLY A 138 4.85 -6.82 6.95
C GLY A 138 6.30 -6.99 6.49
N VAL A 139 6.65 -6.56 5.27
CA VAL A 139 8.03 -6.60 4.76
C VAL A 139 8.63 -5.22 4.47
N VAL A 140 7.81 -4.18 4.28
CA VAL A 140 8.30 -2.85 3.90
C VAL A 140 8.36 -1.84 5.04
N LEU A 141 7.54 -1.98 6.09
CA LEU A 141 7.61 -1.10 7.25
C LEU A 141 8.42 -1.74 8.37
N GLY A 142 9.21 -0.92 9.08
CA GLY A 142 9.91 -1.37 10.27
C GLY A 142 8.94 -1.78 11.40
N VAL A 143 9.42 -2.60 12.33
CA VAL A 143 8.63 -3.12 13.49
C VAL A 143 8.01 -1.99 14.34
N ASN A 144 8.66 -0.83 14.38
CA ASN A 144 8.21 0.35 15.14
C ASN A 144 7.80 1.52 14.25
N GLU A 145 7.62 1.29 12.94
CA GLU A 145 7.26 2.33 12.00
C GLU A 145 5.75 2.50 11.91
N GLY A 146 5.28 3.68 12.33
CA GLY A 146 3.86 4.00 12.42
C GLY A 146 3.19 3.41 13.66
N ASN A 147 2.05 4.01 14.04
CA ASN A 147 1.20 3.59 15.14
C ASN A 147 -0.25 3.48 14.66
N ALA A 148 -0.77 2.26 14.61
CA ALA A 148 -2.16 1.98 14.22
C ALA A 148 -3.21 2.70 15.10
N GLU A 149 -2.85 3.05 16.32
CA GLU A 149 -3.73 3.73 17.27
C GLU A 149 -3.45 5.25 17.35
N ALA A 150 -2.62 5.77 16.44
CA ALA A 150 -2.27 7.19 16.41
C ALA A 150 -3.53 8.05 16.36
N SER A 151 -3.62 8.98 17.30
CA SER A 151 -4.75 9.88 17.38
C SER A 151 -4.38 11.17 18.11
N LYS A 152 -4.81 12.30 17.55
CA LYS A 152 -4.52 13.66 18.02
C LYS A 152 -5.73 14.59 17.97
N THR A 153 -6.75 14.33 17.13
CA THR A 153 -7.94 15.20 17.07
C THR A 153 -8.83 15.01 18.30
N GLY A 154 -9.75 15.96 18.53
CA GLY A 154 -10.71 15.90 19.62
C GLY A 154 -11.71 14.75 19.46
N GLU A 155 -12.24 14.23 20.57
CA GLU A 155 -13.17 13.10 20.51
C GLU A 155 -14.47 13.42 19.78
N ASN A 156 -15.01 14.63 19.97
CA ASN A 156 -16.25 15.06 19.34
C ASN A 156 -16.11 15.14 17.81
N ASP A 157 -14.95 15.55 17.31
CA ASP A 157 -14.69 15.60 15.87
C ASP A 157 -14.74 14.21 15.24
N LYS A 158 -14.15 13.21 15.93
CA LYS A 158 -14.14 11.81 15.47
C LYS A 158 -15.52 11.19 15.42
N LYS A 159 -16.38 11.54 16.38
CA LYS A 159 -17.77 11.06 16.42
C LYS A 159 -18.57 11.55 15.22
N ASP A 160 -18.41 12.83 14.88
CA ASP A 160 -19.15 13.43 13.78
C ASP A 160 -18.74 12.91 12.39
N ILE A 161 -17.53 12.37 12.22
CA ILE A 161 -17.09 11.79 10.93
C ILE A 161 -17.98 10.62 10.49
N GLY A 162 -18.58 9.89 11.44
CA GLY A 162 -19.47 8.77 11.08
C GLY A 162 -20.76 9.21 10.36
N LYS A 163 -21.10 10.50 10.34
CA LYS A 163 -22.16 11.07 9.49
C LYS A 163 -21.89 10.90 7.99
N LEU A 164 -20.62 10.77 7.57
CA LEU A 164 -20.25 10.45 6.19
C LEU A 164 -20.72 9.04 5.74
N PHE A 165 -21.26 8.24 6.66
CA PHE A 165 -21.70 6.85 6.44
C PHE A 165 -23.22 6.68 6.62
N GLU A 166 -23.94 7.74 6.99
CA GLU A 166 -25.37 7.69 7.33
C GLU A 166 -26.26 7.95 6.11
N LYS A 167 -26.44 9.21 5.72
CA LYS A 167 -27.36 9.60 4.64
C LYS A 167 -26.81 10.81 3.90
N LYS A 168 -27.28 11.01 2.68
CA LYS A 168 -26.90 12.12 1.80
C LYS A 168 -26.74 13.46 2.54
N ASP A 169 -27.75 13.89 3.28
CA ASP A 169 -27.78 15.23 3.90
C ASP A 169 -26.78 15.40 5.05
N SER A 170 -26.27 14.30 5.60
CA SER A 170 -25.28 14.30 6.69
C SER A 170 -23.85 14.52 6.20
N GLY A 171 -23.59 14.35 4.90
CA GLY A 171 -22.28 14.58 4.29
C GLY A 171 -22.03 16.05 3.97
N THR A 172 -21.81 16.88 4.99
CA THR A 172 -21.56 18.32 4.80
C THR A 172 -20.08 18.68 4.74
N GLU A 173 -19.78 19.93 4.41
CA GLU A 173 -18.42 20.49 4.46
C GLU A 173 -17.78 20.34 5.86
N ALA A 174 -18.56 20.51 6.93
CA ALA A 174 -18.04 20.42 8.30
C ALA A 174 -17.57 19.00 8.66
N GLU A 175 -18.37 17.99 8.32
CA GLU A 175 -18.00 16.58 8.51
C GLU A 175 -16.79 16.18 7.65
N ALA A 176 -16.74 16.64 6.40
CA ALA A 176 -15.59 16.42 5.52
C ALA A 176 -14.31 17.12 6.03
N ALA A 177 -14.43 18.30 6.63
CA ALA A 177 -13.31 19.01 7.25
C ALA A 177 -12.78 18.25 8.47
N LYS A 178 -13.65 17.68 9.31
CA LYS A 178 -13.26 16.82 10.44
C LYS A 178 -12.55 15.54 9.99
N ALA A 179 -13.04 14.92 8.92
CA ALA A 179 -12.37 13.78 8.28
C ALA A 179 -10.97 14.18 7.78
N SER A 180 -10.88 15.32 7.07
CA SER A 180 -9.61 15.86 6.57
C SER A 180 -8.64 16.19 7.72
N ALA A 181 -9.12 16.73 8.83
CA ALA A 181 -8.30 16.97 10.02
C ALA A 181 -7.73 15.68 10.60
N SER A 182 -8.56 14.64 10.74
CA SER A 182 -8.13 13.31 11.20
C SER A 182 -7.07 12.70 10.29
N ILE A 183 -7.27 12.78 8.97
CA ILE A 183 -6.30 12.34 7.95
C ILE A 183 -5.02 13.17 8.03
N GLY A 184 -5.12 14.48 8.28
CA GLY A 184 -4.01 15.42 8.32
C GLY A 184 -3.04 15.19 9.49
N VAL A 185 -3.56 14.81 10.67
CA VAL A 185 -2.74 14.71 11.90
C VAL A 185 -1.97 13.41 12.07
N VAL A 186 -2.31 12.36 11.31
CA VAL A 186 -1.63 11.06 11.32
C VAL A 186 -0.65 10.94 10.15
N SER A 187 0.36 10.10 10.26
CA SER A 187 1.24 9.76 9.13
C SER A 187 0.60 8.71 8.23
N GLY A 188 1.09 8.56 7.00
CA GLY A 188 0.63 7.44 6.15
C GLY A 188 1.04 6.07 6.69
N ALA A 189 2.15 5.98 7.43
CA ALA A 189 2.57 4.74 8.10
C ALA A 189 1.59 4.37 9.21
N ASP A 190 1.08 5.33 9.98
CA ASP A 190 0.01 5.10 10.97
C ASP A 190 -1.24 4.51 10.31
N ILE A 191 -1.64 5.07 9.17
CA ILE A 191 -2.80 4.59 8.40
C ILE A 191 -2.56 3.18 7.86
N LEU A 192 -1.40 2.91 7.27
CA LEU A 192 -1.02 1.59 6.78
C LEU A 192 -1.02 0.54 7.89
N GLN A 193 -0.48 0.89 9.07
CA GLN A 193 -0.52 0.03 10.25
C GLN A 193 -1.95 -0.23 10.72
N ALA A 194 -2.82 0.78 10.73
CA ALA A 194 -4.23 0.60 11.06
C ALA A 194 -4.97 -0.34 10.09
N ILE A 195 -4.68 -0.22 8.79
CA ILE A 195 -5.20 -1.13 7.76
C ILE A 195 -4.66 -2.56 7.98
N ALA A 196 -3.35 -2.71 8.13
CA ALA A 196 -2.69 -4.02 8.28
C ALA A 196 -3.10 -4.78 9.55
N LYS A 197 -3.46 -4.07 10.62
CA LYS A 197 -3.97 -4.65 11.88
C LYS A 197 -5.50 -4.84 11.89
N SER A 198 -6.21 -4.42 10.85
CA SER A 198 -7.65 -4.63 10.77
C SER A 198 -8.00 -6.11 10.62
N SER A 199 -9.10 -6.51 11.25
CA SER A 199 -9.66 -7.85 11.10
C SER A 199 -10.43 -7.96 9.78
N GLU A 200 -10.66 -9.20 9.34
CA GLU A 200 -11.53 -9.44 8.19
C GLU A 200 -12.99 -9.10 8.52
N THR A 201 -13.68 -8.48 7.57
CA THR A 201 -15.10 -8.19 7.64
C THR A 201 -15.88 -9.40 7.11
N VAL A 202 -16.82 -9.91 7.92
CA VAL A 202 -17.63 -11.07 7.54
C VAL A 202 -18.69 -10.69 6.50
N ASP A 203 -19.30 -9.52 6.66
CA ASP A 203 -20.36 -8.99 5.81
C ASP A 203 -20.47 -7.46 5.95
N ASN A 204 -21.45 -6.90 5.24
CA ASN A 204 -21.83 -5.49 5.29
C ASN A 204 -23.10 -5.26 6.17
N SER A 205 -23.35 -6.09 7.18
CA SER A 205 -24.59 -5.99 7.99
C SER A 205 -24.52 -4.99 9.14
N LYS A 206 -23.29 -4.61 9.53
CA LYS A 206 -22.97 -3.80 10.70
C LYS A 206 -22.92 -2.32 10.38
N ASN A 207 -23.50 -1.48 11.23
CA ASN A 207 -23.41 -0.02 11.11
C ASN A 207 -22.12 0.52 11.74
N ILE A 208 -21.87 1.81 11.53
CA ILE A 208 -20.63 2.50 11.92
C ILE A 208 -20.37 2.49 13.44
N GLU A 209 -21.42 2.45 14.28
CA GLU A 209 -21.26 2.40 15.75
C GLU A 209 -20.63 1.11 16.25
N THR A 210 -20.70 0.04 15.45
CA THR A 210 -20.15 -1.27 15.80
C THR A 210 -18.76 -1.51 15.23
N ALA A 211 -18.24 -0.57 14.46
CA ALA A 211 -16.91 -0.64 13.87
C ALA A 211 -15.83 -0.66 14.97
N LYS A 212 -14.80 -1.48 14.76
CA LYS A 212 -13.67 -1.66 15.69
C LYS A 212 -12.32 -1.37 15.04
N ASP A 213 -12.28 -1.29 13.72
CA ASP A 213 -11.05 -1.17 12.93
C ASP A 213 -11.36 -0.53 11.56
N ALA A 214 -10.32 -0.33 10.75
CA ALA A 214 -10.45 0.37 9.47
C ALA A 214 -11.33 -0.42 8.49
N ALA A 215 -11.20 -1.76 8.47
CA ALA A 215 -11.99 -2.63 7.61
C ALA A 215 -13.50 -2.53 7.94
N SER A 216 -13.87 -2.62 9.22
CA SER A 216 -15.26 -2.51 9.66
C SER A 216 -15.85 -1.11 9.47
N ILE A 217 -15.05 -0.04 9.55
CA ILE A 217 -15.48 1.30 9.10
C ILE A 217 -15.82 1.27 7.61
N ALA A 218 -14.93 0.69 6.78
CA ALA A 218 -15.10 0.68 5.34
C ALA A 218 -16.37 -0.08 4.90
N ALA A 219 -16.60 -1.23 5.53
CA ALA A 219 -17.73 -2.12 5.26
C ALA A 219 -19.05 -1.69 5.92
N ALA A 220 -19.05 -0.64 6.76
CA ALA A 220 -20.22 -0.23 7.53
C ALA A 220 -21.42 0.12 6.65
N LYS A 221 -22.59 -0.48 6.92
CA LYS A 221 -23.82 -0.12 6.22
C LYS A 221 -24.31 1.27 6.61
N LYS A 222 -25.09 1.84 5.71
CA LYS A 222 -25.97 2.98 5.99
C LYS A 222 -27.05 2.56 6.99
N GLU A 223 -27.20 3.34 8.06
CA GLU A 223 -28.31 3.24 9.01
C GLU A 223 -28.59 4.63 9.60
N ASP A 224 -29.80 5.14 9.41
CA ASP A 224 -30.18 6.48 9.84
C ASP A 224 -30.12 6.62 11.37
N GLY A 225 -29.57 7.74 11.86
CA GLY A 225 -29.36 7.99 13.29
C GLY A 225 -28.15 7.25 13.90
N LYS A 226 -27.44 6.41 13.14
CA LYS A 226 -26.23 5.71 13.57
C LYS A 226 -24.99 6.38 12.99
N THR A 227 -24.48 7.38 13.71
CA THR A 227 -23.38 8.22 13.21
C THR A 227 -22.15 8.19 14.11
N GLU A 228 -22.20 7.62 15.30
CA GLU A 228 -21.09 7.72 16.26
C GLU A 228 -20.02 6.66 16.00
N ILE A 229 -18.78 7.08 15.75
CA ILE A 229 -17.62 6.17 15.77
C ILE A 229 -17.20 5.95 17.25
N LYS A 230 -17.34 4.71 17.74
CA LYS A 230 -17.07 4.34 19.15
C LYS A 230 -15.60 3.96 19.40
N GLU A 231 -15.23 3.85 20.67
CA GLU A 231 -13.83 3.77 21.16
C GLU A 231 -12.87 2.87 20.38
N GLY A 232 -13.32 1.68 19.95
CA GLY A 232 -12.45 0.76 19.20
C GLY A 232 -11.99 1.34 17.86
N ALA A 233 -12.87 2.06 17.17
CA ALA A 233 -12.61 2.69 15.87
C ALA A 233 -12.29 4.19 15.97
N LYS A 234 -12.46 4.81 17.15
CA LYS A 234 -12.32 6.26 17.41
C LYS A 234 -10.86 6.71 17.50
N LYS A 235 -10.03 6.32 16.53
CA LYS A 235 -8.62 6.73 16.38
C LYS A 235 -8.43 7.33 14.99
N ASP A 236 -7.68 8.42 14.89
CA ASP A 236 -7.50 9.13 13.62
C ASP A 236 -6.91 8.23 12.52
N ALA A 237 -5.95 7.36 12.87
CA ALA A 237 -5.34 6.42 11.93
C ALA A 237 -6.35 5.37 11.44
N VAL A 238 -7.19 4.86 12.34
CA VAL A 238 -8.24 3.88 12.03
C VAL A 238 -9.32 4.50 11.16
N ILE A 239 -9.76 5.72 11.47
CA ILE A 239 -10.74 6.48 10.69
C ILE A 239 -10.20 6.78 9.30
N ALA A 240 -8.98 7.33 9.20
CA ALA A 240 -8.35 7.61 7.91
C ALA A 240 -8.15 6.33 7.09
N GLY A 241 -7.78 5.21 7.74
CA GLY A 241 -7.68 3.90 7.10
C GLY A 241 -9.01 3.40 6.57
N GLY A 242 -10.09 3.55 7.35
CA GLY A 242 -11.44 3.15 6.93
C GLY A 242 -11.98 4.01 5.78
N ILE A 243 -11.69 5.31 5.78
CA ILE A 243 -12.01 6.21 4.67
C ILE A 243 -11.24 5.78 3.41
N ALA A 244 -9.93 5.55 3.53
CA ALA A 244 -9.11 5.11 2.40
C ALA A 244 -9.61 3.76 1.84
N LEU A 245 -9.86 2.76 2.70
CA LEU A 245 -10.36 1.46 2.30
C LEU A 245 -11.72 1.57 1.58
N ARG A 246 -12.66 2.37 2.08
CA ARG A 246 -13.98 2.52 1.45
C ARG A 246 -13.89 3.26 0.11
N GLY A 247 -12.99 4.24 0.02
CA GLY A 247 -12.67 4.94 -1.22
C GLY A 247 -12.10 4.02 -2.30
N MET A 248 -11.19 3.09 -1.92
CA MET A 248 -10.55 2.17 -2.87
C MET A 248 -11.41 0.94 -3.20
N ALA A 249 -12.10 0.38 -2.21
CA ALA A 249 -12.82 -0.88 -2.34
C ALA A 249 -14.06 -0.74 -3.22
N LYS A 250 -14.41 -1.82 -3.92
CA LYS A 250 -15.63 -1.92 -4.74
C LYS A 250 -16.87 -1.46 -3.96
N ASP A 251 -17.79 -0.78 -4.65
CA ASP A 251 -19.10 -0.31 -4.16
C ASP A 251 -19.10 0.75 -3.05
N GLY A 252 -17.97 0.98 -2.37
CA GLY A 252 -17.86 1.95 -1.28
C GLY A 252 -18.18 3.38 -1.72
N LYS A 253 -19.11 4.01 -1.02
CA LYS A 253 -19.53 5.40 -1.26
C LYS A 253 -19.70 6.14 0.06
N PHE A 254 -19.47 7.43 0.02
CA PHE A 254 -19.67 8.35 1.14
C PHE A 254 -20.92 9.19 0.90
N ALA A 255 -21.53 9.60 2.02
CA ALA A 255 -22.57 10.60 2.02
C ALA A 255 -22.01 11.94 1.56
N ALA A 256 -22.74 12.62 0.69
CA ALA A 256 -22.47 14.00 0.32
C ALA A 256 -23.78 14.73 0.08
N LYS A 257 -23.97 15.85 0.76
CA LYS A 257 -25.16 16.70 0.59
C LYS A 257 -25.21 17.23 -0.84
N ALA A 258 -26.41 17.49 -1.36
CA ALA A 258 -26.61 18.10 -2.68
C ALA A 258 -26.21 19.59 -2.68
N GLU A 259 -24.92 19.83 -2.48
CA GLU A 259 -24.31 21.14 -2.36
C GLU A 259 -22.87 21.02 -2.86
N GLU A 260 -22.50 21.87 -3.82
CA GLU A 260 -21.22 21.78 -4.53
C GLU A 260 -20.02 21.77 -3.57
N LYS A 261 -20.02 22.66 -2.56
CA LYS A 261 -18.97 22.71 -1.52
C LYS A 261 -18.86 21.43 -0.73
N ALA A 262 -19.98 20.86 -0.31
CA ALA A 262 -20.01 19.62 0.46
C ALA A 262 -19.47 18.44 -0.36
N VAL A 263 -19.88 18.34 -1.63
CA VAL A 263 -19.41 17.31 -2.56
C VAL A 263 -17.91 17.41 -2.77
N HIS A 264 -17.37 18.60 -3.05
CA HIS A 264 -15.94 18.79 -3.21
C HIS A 264 -15.15 18.50 -1.94
N ALA A 265 -15.66 18.90 -0.78
CA ALA A 265 -15.01 18.63 0.51
C ALA A 265 -14.94 17.12 0.80
N VAL A 266 -16.05 16.39 0.64
CA VAL A 266 -16.10 14.94 0.84
C VAL A 266 -15.17 14.22 -0.13
N ASN A 267 -15.27 14.53 -1.43
CA ASN A 267 -14.45 13.93 -2.47
C ASN A 267 -12.95 14.21 -2.25
N GLY A 268 -12.61 15.44 -1.83
CA GLY A 268 -11.25 15.84 -1.48
C GLY A 268 -10.70 15.12 -0.26
N ALA A 269 -11.51 14.94 0.79
CA ALA A 269 -11.12 14.19 1.98
C ALA A 269 -10.79 12.73 1.64
N VAL A 270 -11.64 12.07 0.84
CA VAL A 270 -11.43 10.69 0.40
C VAL A 270 -10.17 10.57 -0.45
N ALA A 271 -10.00 11.45 -1.44
CA ALA A 271 -8.81 11.48 -2.29
C ALA A 271 -7.53 11.68 -1.47
N SER A 272 -7.56 12.57 -0.48
CA SER A 272 -6.45 12.80 0.45
C SER A 272 -6.08 11.53 1.23
N ALA A 273 -7.06 10.81 1.78
CA ALA A 273 -6.85 9.56 2.50
C ALA A 273 -6.20 8.49 1.60
N VAL A 274 -6.77 8.26 0.42
CA VAL A 274 -6.26 7.27 -0.55
C VAL A 274 -4.85 7.64 -1.01
N ASN A 275 -4.63 8.89 -1.41
CA ASN A 275 -3.33 9.36 -1.87
C ASN A 275 -2.26 9.19 -0.77
N LYS A 276 -2.59 9.49 0.47
CA LYS A 276 -1.66 9.33 1.61
C LYS A 276 -1.29 7.87 1.86
N VAL A 277 -2.24 6.94 1.72
CA VAL A 277 -1.97 5.49 1.83
C VAL A 277 -1.06 5.02 0.70
N LEU A 278 -1.43 5.29 -0.56
CA LEU A 278 -0.72 4.75 -1.72
C LEU A 278 0.66 5.38 -1.92
N SER A 279 0.80 6.69 -1.68
CA SER A 279 2.11 7.36 -1.73
C SER A 279 3.05 6.80 -0.67
N THR A 280 2.57 6.59 0.56
CA THR A 280 3.39 6.03 1.64
C THR A 280 3.77 4.58 1.36
N LEU A 281 2.83 3.76 0.89
CA LEU A 281 3.10 2.37 0.52
C LEU A 281 4.18 2.29 -0.56
N THR A 282 4.10 3.18 -1.55
CA THR A 282 5.08 3.27 -2.64
C THR A 282 6.46 3.66 -2.14
N ILE A 283 6.54 4.66 -1.26
CA ILE A 283 7.81 5.08 -0.64
C ILE A 283 8.40 3.93 0.18
N ALA A 284 7.59 3.25 0.98
CA ALA A 284 8.04 2.12 1.80
C ALA A 284 8.57 0.96 0.94
N ILE A 285 7.87 0.60 -0.14
CA ILE A 285 8.33 -0.41 -1.11
C ILE A 285 9.69 -0.01 -1.69
N ARG A 286 9.84 1.24 -2.16
CA ARG A 286 11.12 1.72 -2.71
C ARG A 286 12.24 1.65 -1.68
N ASN A 287 12.02 2.19 -0.48
CA ASN A 287 13.02 2.18 0.59
C ASN A 287 13.48 0.75 0.91
N ARG A 288 12.54 -0.19 1.04
CA ARG A 288 12.87 -1.58 1.37
C ARG A 288 13.66 -2.28 0.27
N LEU A 289 13.32 -2.03 -0.99
CA LEU A 289 14.05 -2.60 -2.11
C LEU A 289 15.44 -1.99 -2.26
N ASP A 290 15.58 -0.68 -2.04
CA ASP A 290 16.87 0.01 -2.00
C ASP A 290 17.78 -0.56 -0.91
N GLU A 291 17.23 -0.84 0.28
CA GLU A 291 17.96 -1.50 1.36
C GLU A 291 18.46 -2.89 0.96
N GLY A 292 17.59 -3.75 0.42
CA GLY A 292 17.98 -5.10 0.02
C GLY A 292 19.01 -5.13 -1.12
N LEU A 293 18.90 -4.21 -2.08
CA LEU A 293 19.88 -4.06 -3.14
C LEU A 293 21.23 -3.53 -2.62
N ARG A 294 21.23 -2.63 -1.63
CA ARG A 294 22.46 -2.20 -0.94
C ARG A 294 23.13 -3.36 -0.20
N GLU A 295 22.35 -4.24 0.41
CA GLU A 295 22.88 -5.43 1.09
C GLU A 295 23.54 -6.39 0.10
N ILE A 296 22.91 -6.65 -1.06
CA ILE A 296 23.50 -7.43 -2.15
C ILE A 296 24.83 -6.80 -2.62
N ASN A 297 24.85 -5.48 -2.83
CA ASN A 297 26.07 -4.78 -3.26
C ASN A 297 27.19 -4.83 -2.22
N LYS A 298 26.85 -4.77 -0.92
CA LYS A 298 27.82 -4.93 0.16
C LYS A 298 28.46 -6.31 0.12
N VAL A 299 27.64 -7.35 0.01
CA VAL A 299 28.11 -8.75 -0.07
C VAL A 299 28.98 -8.96 -1.31
N LEU A 300 28.62 -8.33 -2.42
CA LEU A 300 29.43 -8.34 -3.65
C LEU A 300 30.82 -7.73 -3.42
N GLY A 301 30.91 -6.61 -2.71
CA GLY A 301 32.18 -5.96 -2.38
C GLY A 301 33.07 -6.77 -1.41
N GLU A 302 32.49 -7.71 -0.67
CA GLU A 302 33.21 -8.58 0.28
C GLU A 302 33.81 -9.84 -0.38
N ILE A 303 33.46 -10.13 -1.64
CA ILE A 303 33.93 -11.33 -2.33
C ILE A 303 35.44 -11.25 -2.59
N LYS A 304 36.14 -12.34 -2.26
CA LYS A 304 37.57 -12.47 -2.51
C LYS A 304 37.88 -13.41 -3.67
N GLN A 305 39.01 -13.17 -4.34
CA GLN A 305 39.54 -14.07 -5.36
C GLN A 305 39.71 -15.48 -4.78
N GLY A 306 39.12 -16.49 -5.40
CA GLY A 306 39.10 -17.88 -4.91
C GLY A 306 37.74 -18.36 -4.39
N GLU A 307 36.82 -17.46 -4.01
CA GLU A 307 35.52 -17.83 -3.45
C GLU A 307 34.49 -18.32 -4.49
N GLY A 308 34.80 -18.23 -5.79
CA GLY A 308 33.99 -18.78 -6.91
C GLY A 308 34.71 -19.80 -7.80
N SER A 309 35.94 -20.18 -7.43
CA SER A 309 36.86 -20.93 -8.30
C SER A 309 36.75 -22.45 -8.22
N VAL A 310 35.91 -22.99 -7.33
CA VAL A 310 35.90 -24.45 -7.07
C VAL A 310 35.14 -25.23 -8.15
N ALA A 311 34.31 -24.58 -8.98
CA ALA A 311 33.46 -25.29 -9.95
C ALA A 311 34.07 -25.54 -11.34
N LYS A 312 35.26 -25.03 -11.66
CA LYS A 312 35.84 -25.11 -13.02
C LYS A 312 37.18 -25.85 -13.15
N ILE A 313 37.64 -26.56 -12.11
CA ILE A 313 38.95 -27.23 -12.14
C ILE A 313 38.85 -28.73 -12.52
N ASN A 314 37.64 -29.30 -12.61
CA ASN A 314 37.46 -30.70 -13.00
C ASN A 314 36.66 -30.82 -14.30
N GLU A 315 37.33 -30.60 -15.43
CA GLU A 315 37.05 -31.25 -16.72
C GLU A 315 38.36 -31.41 -17.50
#